data_AF-A0A1B9PNL3-F1
#
_entry.id   AF-A0A1B9PNL3-F1
#
_cell.length_a   1.000
_cell.length_b   1.000
_cell.length_c   1.000
_cell.angle_alpha   90.00
_cell.angle_beta   90.00
_cell.angle_gamma   90.00
#
_symmetry.space_group_name_H-M   'P 1'
#
loop_
_entity.id
_entity.type
_entity.pdbx_description
1 polymer ?
#
loop_
_entity_poly.entity_id
_entity_poly.type
_entity_poly.pdbx_seq_one_letter_code
_entity_poly.pdbx_strand_id
1 'polypeptide(L)'
;MYKILTLSIVALLAGCGGDSDSGGGSNGGSLHVFSSSPHVSVQGNATESTRVIIPVNSRGTTSKNLYFGAFYDSIAIKSTYMNITSDSTGNLEVDFIPGYAVGDGQSTHNISINFCYDEYCNEQVSGSPINASINYNVSLDDEIRMVSAESTINREYNYDDANITDNFTSKEISVTGSNSNSIIFNRGNDSELINKFNVTQRTGYLFDLDLGLKLPGNLLIDTHSKEFKLNACYDAECLYPVKGSPLSIPMTYKVNSPLASGDESIAINAPLAFDFIVNEAEYIQGLDVLVMTSESPENAIYVYDISSNTTEKFALTSYPKNLSVDHSEKQGRIAVSQYYGVFVIDYNKASPSTSFQKLLNSNSSQSNIAVKGDHVYTISTGYNWQALERININTGDIETSNSSEFYGGPILKVTPNGEALYTQDINSSPRSFSKVILDSERWDEQPKSDVYHGTYDHGDDFWFDRTGNYYYSQTGDYFFISDFEFMDMTHVGQLPLQNYVSDVELNETAKLKHLFDTGAYLWIIEEYPFNMIRQLQKSNNAEITRYEETTSMIDGRNYTEWPFFVFESNNRHIFTLQNAYDGSDIKRTSLLRLQ
;
A
#
# COMPACT_ATOMS: atom_id res chain seq x y z
N MET A 1 -8.70 19.68 32.45
CA MET A 1 -7.56 20.39 33.06
C MET A 1 -6.73 19.38 33.83
N TYR A 2 -5.74 18.79 33.18
CA TYR A 2 -4.77 17.91 33.83
C TYR A 2 -3.49 18.74 34.05
N LYS A 3 -3.12 18.98 35.31
CA LYS A 3 -1.79 19.50 35.64
C LYS A 3 -0.82 18.33 35.45
N ILE A 4 0.00 18.38 34.41
CA ILE A 4 1.07 17.39 34.22
C ILE A 4 2.21 17.77 35.18
N LEU A 5 2.46 16.88 36.14
CA LEU A 5 3.51 17.02 37.14
C LEU A 5 4.70 16.14 36.70
N THR A 6 5.66 16.69 35.99
CA THR A 6 6.92 15.99 35.67
C THR A 6 7.87 16.15 36.85
N LEU A 7 7.92 15.12 37.69
CA LEU A 7 8.87 14.99 38.80
C LEU A 7 10.13 14.27 38.28
N SER A 8 11.26 14.97 38.16
CA SER A 8 12.52 14.39 37.67
C SER A 8 13.69 14.60 38.65
N ILE A 9 14.09 13.47 39.25
CA ILE A 9 15.41 12.97 39.70
C ILE A 9 16.36 13.87 40.52
N VAL A 10 16.73 13.31 41.69
CA VAL A 10 17.72 13.76 42.67
C VAL A 10 19.15 13.72 42.13
N ALA A 11 19.86 14.85 42.15
CA ALA A 11 21.31 14.91 42.01
C ALA A 11 21.96 15.26 43.37
N LEU A 12 22.74 14.33 43.91
CA LEU A 12 23.56 14.53 45.11
C LEU A 12 24.86 15.24 44.71
N LEU A 13 24.98 16.53 45.01
CA LEU A 13 26.28 17.22 45.04
C LEU A 13 26.92 16.99 46.41
N ALA A 14 27.72 15.92 46.52
CA ALA A 14 28.57 15.69 47.68
C ALA A 14 29.85 16.52 47.56
N GLY A 15 29.90 17.67 48.24
CA GLY A 15 31.13 18.42 48.46
C GLY A 15 32.00 17.71 49.51
N CYS A 16 33.19 17.26 49.09
CA CYS A 16 34.22 16.74 49.99
C CYS A 16 34.89 17.93 50.71
N GLY A 17 34.50 18.22 51.95
CA GLY A 17 35.11 19.24 52.81
C GLY A 17 35.95 18.59 53.90
N GLY A 18 37.27 18.82 53.86
CA GLY A 18 38.20 18.48 54.93
C GLY A 18 38.28 19.59 55.98
N ASP A 19 38.17 19.19 57.25
CA ASP A 19 38.25 20.02 58.45
C ASP A 19 39.57 20.80 58.58
N SER A 20 39.47 22.07 58.96
CA SER A 20 40.37 22.66 59.97
C SER A 20 39.75 23.90 60.61
N ASP A 21 39.71 23.87 61.95
CA ASP A 21 39.26 24.90 62.88
C ASP A 21 39.95 26.27 62.66
N SER A 22 39.17 27.35 62.64
CA SER A 22 39.48 28.62 63.35
C SER A 22 38.31 29.60 63.23
N GLY A 23 37.87 30.11 64.38
CA GLY A 23 36.63 30.87 64.52
C GLY A 23 36.64 32.33 64.05
N GLY A 24 35.43 32.89 64.04
CA GLY A 24 35.17 34.32 64.09
C GLY A 24 34.67 34.93 62.78
N GLY A 25 33.42 35.39 62.79
CA GLY A 25 32.92 36.36 61.80
C GLY A 25 31.78 35.85 60.95
N SER A 26 30.57 36.24 61.35
CA SER A 26 29.36 36.18 60.52
C SER A 26 29.60 36.73 59.12
N ASN A 27 29.45 35.87 58.11
CA ASN A 27 28.87 36.17 56.81
C ASN A 27 28.51 34.84 56.14
N GLY A 28 27.52 34.15 56.71
CA GLY A 28 26.83 33.07 56.01
C GLY A 28 26.09 33.69 54.84
N GLY A 29 26.73 33.76 53.67
CA GLY A 29 26.12 34.27 52.46
C GLY A 29 25.00 33.31 52.06
N SER A 30 23.76 33.62 52.45
CA SER A 30 22.58 32.84 52.08
C SER A 30 22.53 32.66 50.57
N LEU A 31 22.44 31.41 50.10
CA LEU A 31 22.29 31.11 48.68
C LEU A 31 21.12 31.90 48.08
N HIS A 32 21.39 32.59 46.98
CA HIS A 32 20.42 33.34 46.21
C HIS A 32 20.48 32.95 44.74
N VAL A 33 19.34 32.56 44.17
CA VAL A 33 19.22 32.16 42.75
C VAL A 33 18.59 33.29 41.93
N PHE A 34 18.97 33.41 40.66
CA PHE A 34 18.43 34.39 39.72
C PHE A 34 18.64 33.96 38.28
N SER A 35 17.86 34.49 37.34
CA SER A 35 18.17 34.39 35.90
C SER A 35 18.72 35.72 35.40
N SER A 36 19.76 35.66 34.57
CA SER A 36 20.28 36.82 33.86
C SER A 36 19.41 37.19 32.65
N SER A 37 18.55 36.28 32.18
CA SER A 37 17.67 36.47 31.02
C SER A 37 16.30 35.82 31.25
N PRO A 38 15.49 36.34 32.19
CA PRO A 38 14.18 35.77 32.50
C PRO A 38 13.15 36.00 31.38
N HIS A 39 13.41 36.92 30.45
CA HIS A 39 12.57 37.16 29.28
C HIS A 39 13.34 36.76 28.02
N VAL A 40 12.84 35.75 27.30
CA VAL A 40 13.47 35.25 26.08
C VAL A 40 12.47 35.35 24.93
N SER A 41 12.92 35.83 23.78
CA SER A 41 12.16 35.75 22.54
C SER A 41 12.81 34.72 21.63
N VAL A 42 12.00 33.84 21.05
CA VAL A 42 12.47 32.80 20.15
C VAL A 42 11.53 32.68 18.94
N GLN A 43 12.14 32.41 17.78
CA GLN A 43 11.40 32.03 16.58
C GLN A 43 11.20 30.52 16.60
N GLY A 44 9.95 30.09 16.61
CA GLY A 44 9.57 28.69 16.46
C GLY A 44 9.77 28.19 15.04
N ASN A 45 10.11 26.91 14.91
CA ASN A 45 10.05 26.17 13.66
C ASN A 45 8.63 25.61 13.48
N ALA A 46 8.08 25.68 12.26
CA ALA A 46 6.73 25.18 11.99
C ALA A 46 6.64 23.66 12.18
N THR A 47 7.59 22.89 11.65
CA THR A 47 7.54 21.42 11.59
C THR A 47 8.38 20.73 12.67
N GLU A 48 9.37 21.43 13.23
CA GLU A 48 10.29 20.88 14.23
C GLU A 48 10.07 21.44 15.64
N SER A 49 10.41 20.63 16.64
CA SER A 49 10.45 21.10 18.03
C SER A 49 11.52 22.18 18.22
N THR A 50 11.18 23.24 18.96
CA THR A 50 12.10 24.36 19.23
C THR A 50 12.59 24.30 20.67
N ARG A 51 13.91 24.37 20.89
CA ARG A 51 14.50 24.43 22.23
C ARG A 51 14.85 25.86 22.63
N VAL A 52 14.43 26.25 23.83
CA VAL A 52 14.78 27.53 24.47
C VAL A 52 15.61 27.27 25.71
N ILE A 53 16.63 28.10 25.91
CA ILE A 53 17.52 28.01 27.08
C ILE A 53 17.31 29.26 27.95
N ILE A 54 16.93 29.05 29.21
CA ILE A 54 16.87 30.09 30.23
C ILE A 54 18.04 29.88 31.20
N PRO A 55 19.04 30.78 31.21
CA PRO A 55 20.17 30.64 32.12
C PRO A 55 19.74 30.88 33.56
N VAL A 56 20.23 30.05 34.47
CA VAL A 56 20.04 30.17 35.92
C VAL A 56 21.41 30.32 36.57
N ASN A 57 21.53 31.30 37.45
CA ASN A 57 22.75 31.60 38.19
C ASN A 57 22.47 31.61 39.69
N SER A 58 23.50 31.35 40.48
CA SER A 58 23.44 31.47 41.93
C SER A 58 24.61 32.28 42.47
N ARG A 59 24.42 32.83 43.67
CA ARG A 59 25.49 33.45 44.47
C ARG A 59 25.31 33.11 45.94
N GLY A 60 26.41 33.12 46.70
CA GLY A 60 26.42 32.64 48.08
C GLY A 60 26.59 31.13 48.14
N THR A 61 26.51 30.56 49.34
CA THR A 61 26.70 29.13 49.58
C THR A 61 25.61 28.59 50.49
N THR A 62 25.42 27.27 50.47
CA THR A 62 24.53 26.56 51.38
C THR A 62 25.11 25.19 51.68
N SER A 63 24.87 24.68 52.88
CA SER A 63 25.14 23.29 53.25
C SER A 63 23.88 22.41 53.16
N LYS A 64 22.70 23.00 52.91
CA LYS A 64 21.43 22.29 52.67
C LYS A 64 21.36 21.76 51.24
N ASN A 65 20.74 20.59 51.05
CA ASN A 65 20.40 20.06 49.73
C ASN A 65 19.45 20.99 48.97
N LEU A 66 19.52 20.95 47.65
CA LEU A 66 18.68 21.74 46.76
C LEU A 66 17.77 20.83 45.94
N TYR A 67 16.49 21.19 45.90
CA TYR A 67 15.48 20.62 45.04
C TYR A 67 15.05 21.70 44.05
N PHE A 68 14.88 21.33 42.78
CA PHE A 68 14.45 22.27 41.76
C PHE A 68 13.42 21.66 40.81
N GLY A 69 12.60 22.52 40.22
CA GLY A 69 11.59 22.12 39.24
C GLY A 69 11.05 23.34 38.50
N ALA A 70 10.51 23.11 37.30
CA ALA A 70 9.87 24.14 36.50
C ALA A 70 8.37 23.86 36.39
N PHE A 71 7.56 24.88 36.64
CA PHE A 71 6.11 24.82 36.58
C PHE A 71 5.61 25.74 35.48
N TYR A 72 4.73 25.23 34.62
CA TYR A 72 4.16 25.96 33.50
C TYR A 72 2.75 25.46 33.21
N ASP A 73 1.91 26.33 32.65
CA ASP A 73 0.57 26.01 32.17
C ASP A 73 0.50 26.38 30.68
N SER A 74 1.06 25.51 29.85
CA SER A 74 1.15 25.71 28.41
C SER A 74 1.13 24.37 27.70
N ILE A 75 0.18 24.19 26.79
CA ILE A 75 0.12 23.03 25.91
C ILE A 75 1.25 23.02 24.86
N ALA A 76 1.87 24.18 24.63
CA ALA A 76 2.95 24.33 23.65
C ALA A 76 4.30 23.79 24.19
N ILE A 77 4.47 23.68 25.50
CA ILE A 77 5.69 23.17 26.12
C ILE A 77 5.59 21.64 26.24
N LYS A 78 6.43 20.93 25.50
CA LYS A 78 6.54 19.47 25.52
C LYS A 78 7.19 18.98 26.81
N SER A 79 8.32 19.58 27.17
CA SER A 79 9.11 19.19 28.34
C SER A 79 10.03 20.31 28.81
N THR A 80 10.46 20.21 30.06
CA THR A 80 11.53 21.05 30.61
C THR A 80 12.59 20.18 31.27
N TYR A 81 13.84 20.64 31.22
CA TYR A 81 14.98 19.95 31.81
C TYR A 81 15.96 20.95 32.40
N MET A 82 16.38 20.73 33.65
CA MET A 82 17.39 21.57 34.30
C MET A 82 18.76 20.91 34.16
N ASN A 83 19.70 21.63 33.56
CA ASN A 83 21.08 21.20 33.35
C ASN A 83 22.03 22.08 34.17
N ILE A 84 22.57 21.56 35.27
CA ILE A 84 23.53 22.29 36.11
C ILE A 84 24.92 22.17 35.48
N THR A 85 25.51 23.31 35.09
CA THR A 85 26.77 23.36 34.33
C THR A 85 27.98 23.65 35.21
N SER A 86 27.78 24.26 36.37
CA SER A 86 28.79 24.46 37.41
C SER A 86 28.15 24.66 38.78
N ASP A 87 28.97 24.84 39.82
CA ASP A 87 28.51 25.15 41.18
C ASP A 87 27.68 26.44 41.29
N SER A 88 27.76 27.34 40.29
CA SER A 88 27.07 28.63 40.29
C SER A 88 26.20 28.90 39.06
N THR A 89 26.14 27.97 38.10
CA THR A 89 25.46 28.17 36.82
C THR A 89 24.72 26.91 36.37
N GLY A 90 23.59 27.11 35.71
CA GLY A 90 22.81 26.06 35.06
C GLY A 90 21.89 26.65 34.00
N ASN A 91 21.20 25.78 33.29
CA ASN A 91 20.30 26.10 32.20
C ASN A 91 18.99 25.36 32.39
N LEU A 92 17.86 26.06 32.35
CA LEU A 92 16.57 25.43 32.09
C LEU A 92 16.40 25.34 30.57
N GLU A 93 16.45 24.12 30.06
CA GLU A 93 16.10 23.79 28.67
C GLU A 93 14.57 23.56 28.61
N VAL A 94 13.92 24.24 27.68
CA VAL A 94 12.47 24.18 27.47
C VAL A 94 12.24 23.76 26.02
N ASP A 95 11.65 22.59 25.84
CA ASP A 95 11.33 22.05 24.52
C ASP A 95 9.87 22.34 24.18
N PHE A 96 9.64 23.01 23.06
CA PHE A 96 8.32 23.26 22.50
C PHE A 96 7.92 22.14 21.54
N ILE A 97 6.62 21.85 21.46
CA ILE A 97 6.06 21.06 20.35
C ILE A 97 6.24 21.80 19.02
N PRO A 98 6.13 21.13 17.86
CA PRO A 98 6.20 21.79 16.55
C PRO A 98 5.24 22.97 16.41
N GLY A 99 5.69 24.04 15.75
CA GLY A 99 4.96 25.31 15.63
C GLY A 99 3.56 25.18 15.02
N TYR A 100 3.35 24.27 14.07
CA TYR A 100 2.02 24.05 13.47
C TYR A 100 0.96 23.66 14.52
N ALA A 101 1.35 22.96 15.59
CA ALA A 101 0.46 22.55 16.67
C ALA A 101 0.26 23.65 17.73
N VAL A 102 1.16 24.64 17.77
CA VAL A 102 1.04 25.84 18.62
C VAL A 102 0.13 26.89 17.96
N GLY A 103 0.21 27.02 16.64
CA GLY A 103 -0.55 27.97 15.83
C GLY A 103 0.28 29.17 15.39
N ASP A 104 -0.17 29.84 14.32
CA ASP A 104 0.51 30.99 13.71
C ASP A 104 0.50 32.23 14.62
N GLY A 105 1.60 32.99 14.58
CA GLY A 105 1.74 34.25 15.30
C GLY A 105 2.48 34.14 16.64
N GLN A 106 2.31 35.18 17.46
CA GLN A 106 3.06 35.35 18.70
C GLN A 106 2.25 34.91 19.92
N SER A 107 2.89 34.11 20.78
CA SER A 107 2.36 33.66 22.06
C SER A 107 3.37 33.89 23.18
N THR A 108 2.88 34.02 24.41
CA THR A 108 3.72 34.21 25.60
C THR A 108 3.47 33.08 26.59
N HIS A 109 4.55 32.42 27.01
CA HIS A 109 4.51 31.30 27.94
C HIS A 109 5.31 31.62 29.20
N ASN A 110 4.65 31.56 30.34
CA ASN A 110 5.25 31.83 31.63
C ASN A 110 5.70 30.52 32.29
N ILE A 111 6.91 30.54 32.85
CA ILE A 111 7.52 29.41 33.56
C ILE A 111 7.98 29.90 34.93
N SER A 112 7.59 29.18 35.98
CA SER A 112 8.06 29.40 37.34
C SER A 112 9.12 28.37 37.68
N ILE A 113 10.37 28.81 37.85
CA ILE A 113 11.49 27.94 38.22
C ILE A 113 11.69 28.00 39.73
N ASN A 114 11.38 26.90 40.40
CA ASN A 114 11.47 26.77 41.85
C ASN A 114 12.81 26.15 42.25
N PHE A 115 13.43 26.71 43.29
CA PHE A 115 14.60 26.19 44.00
C PHE A 115 14.25 26.20 45.49
N CYS A 116 14.35 25.05 46.12
CA CYS A 116 13.83 24.83 47.47
C CYS A 116 14.77 23.96 48.29
N TYR A 117 14.72 24.11 49.60
CA TYR A 117 15.51 23.29 50.53
C TYR A 117 14.82 21.97 50.91
N ASP A 118 13.55 21.80 50.52
CA ASP A 118 12.76 20.57 50.67
C ASP A 118 12.04 20.20 49.38
N GLU A 119 11.71 18.91 49.23
CA GLU A 119 11.09 18.33 48.03
C GLU A 119 9.70 18.92 47.71
N TYR A 120 8.96 19.36 48.73
CA TYR A 120 7.62 19.93 48.56
C TYR A 120 7.64 21.45 48.39
N CYS A 121 8.83 22.06 48.37
CA CYS A 121 9.04 23.49 48.25
C CYS A 121 8.33 24.36 49.30
N ASN A 122 8.27 23.89 50.56
CA ASN A 122 7.76 24.70 51.66
C ASN A 122 8.76 25.76 52.12
N GLU A 123 10.06 25.52 51.92
CA GLU A 123 11.17 26.43 52.22
C GLU A 123 11.91 26.80 50.92
N GLN A 124 11.60 27.97 50.37
CA GLN A 124 12.20 28.47 49.14
C GLN A 124 13.61 29.04 49.36
N VAL A 125 14.49 28.83 48.38
CA VAL A 125 15.78 29.53 48.30
C VAL A 125 15.52 31.00 47.98
N SER A 126 16.35 31.89 48.53
CA SER A 126 16.24 33.33 48.24
C SER A 126 16.32 33.61 46.73
N GLY A 127 15.39 34.40 46.21
CA GLY A 127 15.28 34.67 44.76
C GLY A 127 14.45 33.64 43.97
N SER A 128 13.89 32.61 44.62
CA SER A 128 12.92 31.68 44.05
C SER A 128 11.47 32.07 44.41
N PRO A 129 10.45 31.84 43.54
CA PRO A 129 10.56 31.40 42.16
C PRO A 129 11.24 32.42 41.25
N ILE A 130 12.03 31.93 40.29
CA ILE A 130 12.42 32.72 39.12
C ILE A 130 11.26 32.64 38.13
N ASN A 131 10.55 33.75 37.95
CA ASN A 131 9.51 33.87 36.94
C ASN A 131 10.15 34.23 35.60
N ALA A 132 10.10 33.30 34.65
CA ALA A 132 10.55 33.51 33.29
C ALA A 132 9.36 33.58 32.34
N SER A 133 9.51 34.33 31.25
CA SER A 133 8.51 34.47 30.19
C SER A 133 9.19 34.28 28.84
N ILE A 134 8.64 33.40 28.03
CA ILE A 134 9.10 33.09 26.69
C ILE A 134 8.10 33.69 25.70
N ASN A 135 8.54 34.62 24.88
CA ASN A 135 7.80 35.09 23.72
C ASN A 135 8.13 34.16 22.54
N TYR A 136 7.19 33.30 22.20
CA TYR A 136 7.32 32.29 21.15
C TYR A 136 6.58 32.78 19.91
N ASN A 137 7.29 33.01 18.81
CA ASN A 137 6.71 33.45 17.55
C ASN A 137 6.79 32.33 16.52
N VAL A 138 5.66 31.89 15.98
CA VAL A 138 5.57 30.89 14.91
C VAL A 138 5.13 31.59 13.64
N SER A 139 5.68 31.18 12.50
CA SER A 139 5.25 31.63 11.17
C SER A 139 4.81 30.41 10.38
N LEU A 140 3.51 30.34 10.06
CA LEU A 140 2.93 29.34 9.16
C LEU A 140 2.66 30.01 7.80
N ASP A 141 3.73 30.33 7.08
CA ASP A 141 3.69 31.06 5.82
C ASP A 141 3.64 30.14 4.59
N ASP A 142 3.61 28.82 4.80
CA ASP A 142 3.61 27.86 3.71
C ASP A 142 2.26 27.80 2.97
N GLU A 143 2.32 27.87 1.64
CA GLU A 143 1.16 27.86 0.75
C GLU A 143 1.43 26.99 -0.47
N ILE A 144 0.53 26.04 -0.73
CA ILE A 144 0.54 25.19 -1.92
C ILE A 144 -0.28 25.81 -3.04
N ARG A 145 0.25 25.75 -4.27
CA ARG A 145 -0.42 26.24 -5.47
C ARG A 145 -0.04 25.38 -6.67
N MET A 146 -0.93 25.27 -7.64
CA MET A 146 -0.60 24.70 -8.94
C MET A 146 0.18 25.70 -9.78
N VAL A 147 1.26 25.25 -10.43
CA VAL A 147 2.09 26.07 -11.33
C VAL A 147 1.78 25.74 -12.79
N SER A 148 1.43 24.48 -13.08
CA SER A 148 1.16 24.03 -14.44
C SER A 148 0.08 24.88 -15.14
N ALA A 149 0.37 25.30 -16.39
CA ALA A 149 -0.57 26.07 -17.21
C ALA A 149 -1.88 25.32 -17.48
N GLU A 150 -1.83 23.99 -17.55
CA GLU A 150 -3.01 23.14 -17.61
C GLU A 150 -3.37 22.62 -16.22
N SER A 151 -4.41 23.18 -15.62
CA SER A 151 -4.89 22.75 -14.30
C SER A 151 -5.82 21.54 -14.32
N THR A 152 -6.22 21.10 -15.52
CA THR A 152 -7.10 19.96 -15.72
C THR A 152 -6.32 18.80 -16.37
N ILE A 153 -6.70 17.58 -16.05
CA ILE A 153 -6.24 16.36 -16.74
C ILE A 153 -7.38 15.90 -17.65
N ASN A 154 -7.16 15.94 -18.96
CA ASN A 154 -8.10 15.39 -19.94
C ASN A 154 -7.44 14.22 -20.65
N ARG A 155 -8.14 13.08 -20.68
CA ARG A 155 -7.73 11.89 -21.43
C ARG A 155 -8.91 11.29 -22.16
N GLU A 156 -8.62 10.73 -23.32
CA GLU A 156 -9.58 10.00 -24.14
C GLU A 156 -8.86 8.79 -24.72
N TYR A 157 -9.40 7.60 -24.44
CA TYR A 157 -8.89 6.33 -24.93
C TYR A 157 -10.03 5.50 -25.50
N ASN A 158 -9.70 4.63 -26.45
CA ASN A 158 -10.58 3.50 -26.75
C ASN A 158 -10.35 2.42 -25.70
N TYR A 159 -11.41 1.69 -25.40
CA TYR A 159 -11.36 0.59 -24.43
C TYR A 159 -10.27 -0.46 -24.78
N ASP A 160 -10.06 -0.69 -26.08
CA ASP A 160 -9.20 -1.71 -26.67
C ASP A 160 -7.82 -1.23 -27.14
N ASP A 161 -7.40 -0.03 -26.72
CA ASP A 161 -6.07 0.48 -27.04
C ASP A 161 -4.97 -0.36 -26.35
N ALA A 162 -4.15 -1.05 -27.14
CA ALA A 162 -3.03 -1.86 -26.63
C ALA A 162 -1.75 -1.07 -26.30
N ASN A 163 -1.61 0.15 -26.84
CA ASN A 163 -0.37 0.93 -26.74
C ASN A 163 -0.58 2.22 -25.93
N ILE A 164 -1.08 2.07 -24.71
CA ILE A 164 -1.28 3.19 -23.80
C ILE A 164 0.06 3.51 -23.14
N THR A 165 0.65 4.63 -23.53
CA THR A 165 1.97 5.08 -23.04
C THR A 165 1.91 6.43 -22.32
N ASP A 166 0.77 7.11 -22.35
CA ASP A 166 0.53 8.44 -21.78
C ASP A 166 -0.53 8.42 -20.65
N ASN A 167 -0.82 7.24 -20.10
CA ASN A 167 -1.60 7.08 -18.86
C ASN A 167 -0.84 7.64 -17.65
N PHE A 168 0.42 8.02 -17.79
CA PHE A 168 1.14 8.81 -16.81
C PHE A 168 1.07 10.30 -17.16
N THR A 169 0.74 11.12 -16.18
CA THR A 169 0.74 12.58 -16.30
C THR A 169 1.52 13.19 -15.16
N SER A 170 2.42 14.12 -15.49
CA SER A 170 3.12 14.93 -14.49
C SER A 170 2.53 16.34 -14.47
N LYS A 171 2.31 16.89 -13.27
CA LYS A 171 1.84 18.26 -13.05
C LYS A 171 2.82 18.97 -12.12
N GLU A 172 3.12 20.23 -12.42
CA GLU A 172 3.99 21.02 -11.57
C GLU A 172 3.18 21.76 -10.50
N ILE A 173 3.58 21.55 -9.25
CA ILE A 173 3.05 22.27 -8.08
C ILE A 173 4.17 23.04 -7.40
N SER A 174 3.80 24.13 -6.73
CA SER A 174 4.70 24.92 -5.90
C SER A 174 4.23 24.93 -4.46
N VAL A 175 5.20 24.84 -3.55
CA VAL A 175 5.00 25.13 -2.14
C VAL A 175 5.95 26.28 -1.80
N THR A 176 5.38 27.46 -1.59
CA THR A 176 6.14 28.63 -1.12
C THR A 176 6.05 28.72 0.38
N GLY A 177 7.09 29.20 1.06
CA GLY A 177 7.09 29.39 2.51
C GLY A 177 8.45 29.02 3.09
N SER A 178 8.60 29.21 4.40
CA SER A 178 9.87 29.01 5.08
C SER A 178 10.21 27.52 5.29
N ASN A 179 9.22 26.63 5.17
CA ASN A 179 9.35 25.20 5.50
C ASN A 179 8.92 24.30 4.33
N SER A 180 8.98 24.80 3.09
CA SER A 180 8.49 24.10 1.89
C SER A 180 9.04 22.68 1.72
N ASN A 181 10.30 22.44 2.14
CA ASN A 181 10.97 21.15 2.06
C ASN A 181 10.47 20.11 3.09
N SER A 182 9.72 20.55 4.10
CA SER A 182 9.23 19.70 5.20
C SER A 182 7.72 19.46 5.12
N ILE A 183 7.08 19.90 4.03
CA ILE A 183 5.66 19.67 3.81
C ILE A 183 5.43 18.23 3.34
N ILE A 184 4.49 17.57 3.98
CA ILE A 184 4.10 16.20 3.69
C ILE A 184 2.93 16.23 2.71
N PHE A 185 3.03 15.44 1.66
CA PHE A 185 1.99 15.32 0.64
C PHE A 185 1.26 13.99 0.79
N ASN A 186 -0.06 14.06 0.85
CA ASN A 186 -0.92 12.89 0.94
C ASN A 186 -2.02 12.96 -0.11
N ARG A 187 -2.47 11.81 -0.59
CA ARG A 187 -3.68 11.72 -1.41
C ARG A 187 -4.90 12.03 -0.53
N GLY A 188 -5.69 13.03 -0.92
CA GLY A 188 -6.85 13.50 -0.14
C GLY A 188 -8.17 12.81 -0.47
N ASN A 189 -8.27 12.15 -1.63
CA ASN A 189 -9.36 11.24 -1.97
C ASN A 189 -8.89 10.15 -2.93
N ASP A 190 -9.51 8.97 -2.84
CA ASP A 190 -9.39 7.96 -3.88
C ASP A 190 -10.23 8.38 -5.08
N SER A 191 -9.63 9.20 -5.96
CA SER A 191 -10.11 9.28 -7.33
C SER A 191 -10.02 7.89 -7.93
N GLU A 192 -11.17 7.26 -8.22
CA GLU A 192 -11.26 5.93 -8.85
C GLU A 192 -10.50 5.85 -10.18
N LEU A 193 -9.99 6.96 -10.72
CA LEU A 193 -9.25 7.07 -11.97
C LEU A 193 -7.72 6.97 -11.80
N ILE A 194 -7.19 7.06 -10.59
CA ILE A 194 -5.75 7.09 -10.32
C ILE A 194 -5.30 5.79 -9.64
N ASN A 195 -4.25 5.19 -10.22
CA ASN A 195 -3.55 4.00 -9.75
C ASN A 195 -2.23 4.32 -9.06
N LYS A 196 -1.58 5.42 -9.43
CA LYS A 196 -0.29 5.81 -8.87
C LYS A 196 -0.27 7.30 -8.54
N PHE A 197 0.30 7.62 -7.39
CA PHE A 197 0.54 8.97 -6.93
C PHE A 197 1.97 9.06 -6.39
N ASN A 198 2.74 10.03 -6.90
CA ASN A 198 4.04 10.37 -6.34
C ASN A 198 4.26 11.88 -6.39
N VAL A 199 4.96 12.42 -5.40
CA VAL A 199 5.38 13.82 -5.37
C VAL A 199 6.89 13.87 -5.21
N THR A 200 7.59 14.31 -6.25
CA THR A 200 9.04 14.42 -6.26
C THR A 200 9.46 15.86 -6.14
N GLN A 201 10.34 16.18 -5.21
CA GLN A 201 10.89 17.53 -5.11
C GLN A 201 11.93 17.79 -6.20
N ARG A 202 11.73 18.84 -7.00
CA ARG A 202 12.68 19.24 -8.05
C ARG A 202 13.67 20.29 -7.56
N THR A 203 13.14 21.33 -6.93
CA THR A 203 13.90 22.41 -6.28
C THR A 203 13.13 22.86 -5.05
N GLY A 204 13.75 23.60 -4.12
CA GLY A 204 13.19 23.85 -2.77
C GLY A 204 11.69 24.19 -2.68
N TYR A 205 11.12 24.87 -3.69
CA TYR A 205 9.70 25.25 -3.72
C TYR A 205 8.90 24.65 -4.88
N LEU A 206 9.50 23.83 -5.75
CA LEU A 206 8.84 23.22 -6.92
C LEU A 206 8.88 21.69 -6.82
N PHE A 207 7.71 21.09 -7.06
CA PHE A 207 7.50 19.65 -6.99
C PHE A 207 6.80 19.15 -8.25
N ASP A 208 7.16 17.94 -8.66
CA ASP A 208 6.52 17.16 -9.70
C ASP A 208 5.48 16.24 -9.05
N LEU A 209 4.22 16.44 -9.41
CA LEU A 209 3.11 15.54 -9.08
C LEU A 209 2.93 14.56 -10.23
N ASP A 210 3.40 13.33 -10.05
CA ASP A 210 3.27 12.26 -11.02
C ASP A 210 2.05 11.40 -10.69
N LEU A 211 1.12 11.34 -11.64
CA LEU A 211 -0.11 10.57 -11.54
C LEU A 211 -0.13 9.47 -12.60
N GLY A 212 -0.28 8.22 -12.18
CA GLY A 212 -0.61 7.10 -13.07
C GLY A 212 -2.11 6.87 -13.08
N LEU A 213 -2.72 7.00 -14.25
CA LEU A 213 -4.14 6.80 -14.47
C LEU A 213 -4.45 5.32 -14.72
N LYS A 214 -5.64 4.89 -14.33
CA LYS A 214 -6.15 3.55 -14.66
C LYS A 214 -6.13 3.30 -16.16
N LEU A 215 -5.82 2.07 -16.52
CA LEU A 215 -6.04 1.57 -17.88
C LEU A 215 -7.55 1.60 -18.20
N PRO A 216 -7.94 1.93 -19.44
CA PRO A 216 -9.34 2.06 -19.83
C PRO A 216 -10.10 0.74 -19.66
N GLY A 217 -9.45 -0.41 -19.84
CA GLY A 217 -10.03 -1.72 -19.58
C GLY A 217 -10.50 -1.96 -18.14
N ASN A 218 -9.98 -1.21 -17.17
CA ASN A 218 -10.43 -1.30 -15.77
C ASN A 218 -11.60 -0.37 -15.46
N LEU A 219 -11.85 0.60 -16.35
CA LEU A 219 -12.92 1.58 -16.21
C LEU A 219 -14.15 1.14 -17.00
N LEU A 220 -15.32 1.68 -16.65
CA LEU A 220 -16.52 1.50 -17.46
C LEU A 220 -16.44 2.39 -18.72
N ILE A 221 -17.06 1.95 -19.81
CA ILE A 221 -17.23 2.78 -21.02
C ILE A 221 -18.16 3.95 -20.67
N ASP A 222 -17.59 5.12 -20.43
CA ASP A 222 -18.30 6.37 -20.16
C ASP A 222 -17.31 7.56 -20.18
N THR A 223 -17.82 8.76 -19.97
CA THR A 223 -17.03 9.92 -19.56
C THR A 223 -17.01 10.05 -18.04
N HIS A 224 -15.85 9.82 -17.45
CA HIS A 224 -15.61 9.96 -16.02
C HIS A 224 -15.10 11.36 -15.70
N SER A 225 -15.89 12.15 -14.98
CA SER A 225 -15.49 13.48 -14.49
C SER A 225 -15.36 13.45 -12.96
N LYS A 226 -14.14 13.63 -12.46
CA LYS A 226 -13.80 13.58 -11.03
C LYS A 226 -12.78 14.68 -10.68
N GLU A 227 -12.56 14.89 -9.40
CA GLU A 227 -11.47 15.74 -8.90
C GLU A 227 -10.51 14.91 -8.06
N PHE A 228 -9.23 15.01 -8.37
CA PHE A 228 -8.17 14.51 -7.50
C PHE A 228 -7.79 15.58 -6.48
N LYS A 229 -7.72 15.21 -5.22
CA LYS A 229 -7.31 16.10 -4.13
C LYS A 229 -5.93 15.73 -3.63
N LEU A 230 -5.03 16.71 -3.67
CA LEU A 230 -3.71 16.62 -3.05
C LEU A 230 -3.72 17.39 -1.72
N ASN A 231 -3.54 16.65 -0.64
CA ASN A 231 -3.32 17.21 0.68
C ASN A 231 -1.84 17.57 0.83
N ALA A 232 -1.56 18.73 1.42
CA ALA A 232 -0.23 19.21 1.73
C ALA A 232 -0.28 19.77 3.15
N CYS A 233 0.49 19.17 4.05
CA CYS A 233 0.24 19.29 5.48
C CYS A 233 1.55 19.36 6.25
N TYR A 234 1.49 19.96 7.43
CA TYR A 234 2.63 20.03 8.32
C TYR A 234 2.87 18.73 9.10
N ASP A 235 1.86 17.87 9.18
CA ASP A 235 1.85 16.59 9.88
C ASP A 235 1.43 15.43 8.96
N ALA A 236 1.79 14.19 9.32
CA ALA A 236 1.56 13.02 8.49
C ALA A 236 0.07 12.67 8.35
N GLU A 237 -0.70 12.91 9.40
CA GLU A 237 -2.13 12.67 9.51
C GLU A 237 -2.97 13.78 8.86
N CYS A 238 -2.30 14.85 8.40
CA CYS A 238 -2.91 16.02 7.79
C CYS A 238 -4.00 16.70 8.65
N LEU A 239 -3.79 16.76 9.97
CA LEU A 239 -4.65 17.54 10.86
C LEU A 239 -4.39 19.05 10.71
N TYR A 240 -3.19 19.42 10.22
CA TYR A 240 -2.75 20.80 10.04
C TYR A 240 -2.36 21.06 8.57
N PRO A 241 -3.35 21.25 7.67
CA PRO A 241 -3.09 21.52 6.26
C PRO A 241 -2.42 22.88 6.06
N VAL A 242 -1.50 22.97 5.10
CA VAL A 242 -0.92 24.26 4.67
C VAL A 242 -1.97 25.06 3.90
N LYS A 243 -1.75 26.38 3.79
CA LYS A 243 -2.68 27.24 3.05
C LYS A 243 -2.80 26.78 1.60
N GLY A 244 -4.02 26.74 1.07
CA GLY A 244 -4.30 26.25 -0.29
C GLY A 244 -4.51 24.74 -0.41
N SER A 245 -4.32 23.98 0.68
CA SER A 245 -4.66 22.56 0.74
C SER A 245 -6.12 22.33 1.17
N PRO A 246 -6.84 21.33 0.61
CA PRO A 246 -6.43 20.45 -0.47
C PRO A 246 -6.35 21.16 -1.83
N LEU A 247 -5.28 20.90 -2.58
CA LEU A 247 -5.19 21.32 -3.98
C LEU A 247 -6.08 20.40 -4.82
N SER A 248 -7.07 20.97 -5.49
CA SER A 248 -8.04 20.20 -6.30
C SER A 248 -7.69 20.26 -7.78
N ILE A 249 -7.57 19.09 -8.41
CA ILE A 249 -7.18 18.91 -9.81
C ILE A 249 -8.35 18.26 -10.56
N PRO A 250 -9.09 19.03 -11.40
CA PRO A 250 -10.16 18.47 -12.20
C PRO A 250 -9.63 17.45 -13.21
N MET A 251 -10.38 16.36 -13.38
CA MET A 251 -10.04 15.27 -14.29
C MET A 251 -11.25 14.88 -15.13
N THR A 252 -11.05 14.78 -16.44
CA THR A 252 -11.99 14.16 -17.37
C THR A 252 -11.30 13.01 -18.08
N TYR A 253 -11.83 11.81 -17.93
CA TYR A 253 -11.32 10.61 -18.57
C TYR A 253 -12.47 10.00 -19.38
N LYS A 254 -12.37 10.05 -20.71
CA LYS A 254 -13.36 9.47 -21.62
C LYS A 254 -12.89 8.11 -22.13
N VAL A 255 -13.68 7.07 -21.85
CA VAL A 255 -13.47 5.73 -22.35
C VAL A 255 -14.49 5.49 -23.46
N ASN A 256 -14.00 5.42 -24.70
CA ASN A 256 -14.85 5.12 -25.84
C ASN A 256 -15.09 3.62 -25.95
N SER A 257 -16.31 3.24 -26.35
CA SER A 257 -16.59 1.86 -26.74
C SER A 257 -15.63 1.43 -27.84
N PRO A 258 -15.16 0.16 -27.85
CA PRO A 258 -14.47 -0.36 -29.01
C PRO A 258 -15.39 -0.21 -30.23
N LEU A 259 -14.79 0.00 -31.41
CA LEU A 259 -15.54 -0.06 -32.67
C LEU A 259 -16.18 -1.45 -32.74
N ALA A 260 -17.52 -1.50 -32.86
CA ALA A 260 -18.33 -2.71 -32.74
C ALA A 260 -17.64 -3.95 -33.35
N SER A 261 -17.34 -4.93 -32.49
CA SER A 261 -16.66 -6.18 -32.84
C SER A 261 -17.55 -7.40 -32.55
N GLY A 262 -17.37 -8.47 -33.33
CA GLY A 262 -18.34 -9.55 -33.56
C GLY A 262 -18.40 -10.68 -32.53
N ASP A 263 -18.47 -10.38 -31.23
CA ASP A 263 -18.62 -11.37 -30.14
C ASP A 263 -19.90 -12.24 -30.22
N GLU A 264 -20.84 -11.91 -31.12
CA GLU A 264 -21.92 -12.81 -31.51
C GLU A 264 -21.43 -14.11 -32.18
N SER A 265 -20.15 -14.22 -32.51
CA SER A 265 -19.58 -15.37 -33.20
C SER A 265 -19.59 -16.67 -32.38
N ILE A 266 -19.51 -16.60 -31.04
CA ILE A 266 -19.65 -17.76 -30.15
C ILE A 266 -21.11 -17.86 -29.70
N ALA A 267 -21.80 -18.89 -30.17
CA ALA A 267 -23.18 -19.14 -29.79
C ALA A 267 -23.29 -19.49 -28.29
N ILE A 268 -24.34 -18.98 -27.65
CA ILE A 268 -24.67 -19.29 -26.25
C ILE A 268 -24.81 -20.80 -26.09
N ASN A 269 -24.19 -21.35 -25.04
CA ASN A 269 -24.19 -22.78 -24.72
C ASN A 269 -23.59 -23.68 -25.81
N ALA A 270 -22.80 -23.14 -26.74
CA ALA A 270 -22.06 -23.91 -27.73
C ALA A 270 -20.56 -23.88 -27.39
N PRO A 271 -19.97 -25.00 -26.90
CA PRO A 271 -18.56 -25.01 -26.52
C PRO A 271 -17.65 -24.89 -27.75
N LEU A 272 -16.70 -23.96 -27.69
CA LEU A 272 -15.58 -23.85 -28.62
C LEU A 272 -14.42 -24.68 -28.09
N ALA A 273 -14.11 -25.79 -28.75
CA ALA A 273 -12.99 -26.65 -28.39
C ALA A 273 -11.65 -26.03 -28.81
N PHE A 274 -10.65 -26.11 -27.92
CA PHE A 274 -9.26 -25.83 -28.27
C PHE A 274 -8.52 -27.11 -28.65
N ASP A 275 -7.56 -26.99 -29.56
CA ASP A 275 -6.67 -28.07 -29.99
C ASP A 275 -5.49 -28.32 -29.01
N PHE A 276 -5.56 -27.71 -27.82
CA PHE A 276 -4.57 -27.78 -26.74
C PHE A 276 -5.27 -27.83 -25.38
N ILE A 277 -4.53 -28.25 -24.35
CA ILE A 277 -5.04 -28.29 -22.97
C ILE A 277 -4.59 -27.05 -22.22
N VAL A 278 -5.51 -26.36 -21.56
CA VAL A 278 -5.19 -25.16 -20.79
C VAL A 278 -4.80 -25.53 -19.36
N ASN A 279 -3.62 -25.08 -18.94
CA ASN A 279 -3.12 -25.24 -17.57
C ASN A 279 -3.54 -24.07 -16.68
N GLU A 280 -3.36 -22.84 -17.18
CA GLU A 280 -3.66 -21.59 -16.49
C GLU A 280 -4.21 -20.58 -17.49
N ALA A 281 -5.06 -19.67 -17.03
CA ALA A 281 -5.66 -18.65 -17.88
C ALA A 281 -5.77 -17.31 -17.14
N GLU A 282 -5.65 -16.23 -17.90
CA GLU A 282 -5.88 -14.85 -17.46
C GLU A 282 -6.62 -14.07 -18.55
N TYR A 283 -7.46 -13.11 -18.18
CA TYR A 283 -8.27 -12.35 -19.14
C TYR A 283 -7.89 -10.87 -19.14
N ILE A 284 -7.45 -10.34 -20.28
CA ILE A 284 -7.09 -8.93 -20.42
C ILE A 284 -8.32 -8.17 -20.91
N GLN A 285 -9.09 -7.63 -19.95
CA GLN A 285 -10.36 -6.96 -20.21
C GLN A 285 -10.24 -5.89 -21.29
N GLY A 286 -9.36 -4.90 -21.18
CA GLY A 286 -9.24 -3.86 -22.21
C GLY A 286 -9.09 -4.41 -23.64
N LEU A 287 -8.32 -5.47 -23.85
CA LEU A 287 -8.07 -6.04 -25.18
C LEU A 287 -9.09 -7.08 -25.64
N ASP A 288 -9.98 -7.54 -24.77
CA ASP A 288 -10.90 -8.66 -25.05
C ASP A 288 -10.18 -9.93 -25.49
N VAL A 289 -9.10 -10.26 -24.77
CA VAL A 289 -8.29 -11.46 -25.06
C VAL A 289 -8.13 -12.34 -23.83
N LEU A 290 -8.22 -13.64 -24.07
CA LEU A 290 -7.96 -14.70 -23.12
C LEU A 290 -6.55 -15.23 -23.33
N VAL A 291 -5.70 -15.08 -22.32
CA VAL A 291 -4.33 -15.58 -22.31
C VAL A 291 -4.33 -16.93 -21.61
N MET A 292 -3.76 -17.95 -22.24
CA MET A 292 -3.76 -19.32 -21.76
C MET A 292 -2.36 -19.90 -21.87
N THR A 293 -1.95 -20.72 -20.91
CA THR A 293 -0.73 -21.53 -21.02
C THR A 293 -1.08 -22.99 -21.28
N SER A 294 -0.20 -23.68 -21.99
CA SER A 294 -0.33 -25.12 -22.26
C SER A 294 1.01 -25.82 -22.20
N GLU A 295 1.00 -27.08 -21.77
CA GLU A 295 2.08 -28.06 -21.95
C GLU A 295 1.82 -29.07 -23.07
N SER A 296 0.59 -29.12 -23.62
CA SER A 296 0.17 -30.13 -24.58
C SER A 296 -0.69 -29.51 -25.70
N PRO A 297 -0.28 -29.61 -26.98
CA PRO A 297 0.77 -30.51 -27.48
C PRO A 297 2.21 -30.04 -27.25
N GLU A 298 2.39 -28.79 -26.83
CA GLU A 298 3.71 -28.18 -26.62
C GLU A 298 3.63 -27.05 -25.61
N ASN A 299 4.79 -26.68 -25.04
CA ASN A 299 4.90 -25.55 -24.13
C ASN A 299 4.68 -24.24 -24.87
N ALA A 300 3.56 -23.57 -24.60
CA ALA A 300 3.23 -22.32 -25.28
C ALA A 300 2.28 -21.43 -24.47
N ILE A 301 2.28 -20.15 -24.84
CA ILE A 301 1.26 -19.18 -24.50
C ILE A 301 0.34 -19.03 -25.71
N TYR A 302 -0.95 -19.13 -25.48
CA TYR A 302 -2.00 -18.89 -26.46
C TYR A 302 -2.77 -17.63 -26.07
N VAL A 303 -2.90 -16.69 -26.99
CA VAL A 303 -3.71 -15.48 -26.82
C VAL A 303 -4.89 -15.58 -27.77
N TYR A 304 -6.06 -15.84 -27.21
CA TYR A 304 -7.32 -15.98 -27.94
C TYR A 304 -8.10 -14.66 -27.90
N ASP A 305 -8.38 -14.09 -29.07
CA ASP A 305 -9.20 -12.88 -29.21
C ASP A 305 -10.68 -13.27 -29.36
N ILE A 306 -11.49 -12.87 -28.38
CA ILE A 306 -12.92 -13.21 -28.31
C ILE A 306 -13.65 -12.69 -29.55
N SER A 307 -13.29 -11.49 -29.99
CA SER A 307 -14.02 -10.75 -31.02
C SER A 307 -13.73 -11.20 -32.44
N SER A 308 -12.51 -11.66 -32.71
CA SER A 308 -12.09 -12.16 -34.01
C SER A 308 -12.14 -13.69 -34.10
N ASN A 309 -12.30 -14.39 -32.98
CA ASN A 309 -12.21 -15.85 -32.88
C ASN A 309 -10.89 -16.37 -33.50
N THR A 310 -9.78 -15.72 -33.13
CA THR A 310 -8.44 -16.09 -33.58
C THR A 310 -7.55 -16.39 -32.38
N THR A 311 -6.60 -17.31 -32.56
CA THR A 311 -5.63 -17.68 -31.53
C THR A 311 -4.23 -17.40 -32.04
N GLU A 312 -3.48 -16.60 -31.29
CA GLU A 312 -2.06 -16.35 -31.51
C GLU A 312 -1.24 -17.22 -30.55
N LYS A 313 -0.12 -17.76 -31.04
CA LYS A 313 0.70 -18.70 -30.26
C LYS A 313 2.12 -18.17 -30.12
N PHE A 314 2.62 -18.19 -28.89
CA PHE A 314 4.00 -17.86 -28.55
C PHE A 314 4.66 -19.07 -27.90
N ALA A 315 5.72 -19.60 -28.53
CA ALA A 315 6.39 -20.79 -28.05
C ALA A 315 7.22 -20.49 -26.79
N LEU A 316 7.16 -21.39 -25.81
CA LEU A 316 8.00 -21.37 -24.62
C LEU A 316 9.14 -22.39 -24.78
N THR A 317 10.27 -22.12 -24.12
CA THR A 317 11.44 -23.00 -24.18
C THR A 317 11.36 -24.14 -23.15
N SER A 318 10.49 -24.01 -22.15
CA SER A 318 10.21 -25.02 -21.12
C SER A 318 8.77 -24.90 -20.61
N TYR A 319 8.38 -25.76 -19.67
CA TYR A 319 7.00 -25.80 -19.16
C TYR A 319 6.60 -24.45 -18.53
N PRO A 320 5.40 -23.93 -18.85
CA PRO A 320 4.84 -22.78 -18.14
C PRO A 320 4.53 -23.17 -16.69
N LYS A 321 4.93 -22.34 -15.73
CA LYS A 321 4.67 -22.59 -14.32
C LYS A 321 3.61 -21.67 -13.73
N ASN A 322 3.73 -20.37 -13.99
CA ASN A 322 2.79 -19.38 -13.50
C ASN A 322 2.67 -18.25 -14.52
N LEU A 323 1.42 -17.89 -14.81
CA LEU A 323 0.99 -16.80 -15.69
C LEU A 323 0.64 -15.57 -14.86
N SER A 324 1.08 -14.41 -15.32
CA SER A 324 0.68 -13.12 -14.76
C SER A 324 0.49 -12.10 -15.87
N VAL A 325 -0.51 -11.25 -15.75
CA VAL A 325 -0.75 -10.15 -16.69
C VAL A 325 -0.80 -8.82 -15.93
N ASP A 326 -0.32 -7.75 -16.55
CA ASP A 326 -0.34 -6.42 -15.94
C ASP A 326 -1.72 -5.79 -16.15
N HIS A 327 -2.51 -5.79 -15.08
CA HIS A 327 -3.79 -5.10 -15.04
C HIS A 327 -3.68 -3.64 -14.62
N SER A 328 -2.49 -3.14 -14.24
CA SER A 328 -2.35 -1.88 -13.49
C SER A 328 -1.72 -0.75 -14.29
N GLU A 329 -0.65 -1.00 -15.05
CA GLU A 329 0.16 0.04 -15.67
C GLU A 329 0.30 -0.10 -17.19
N LYS A 330 0.41 -1.33 -17.73
CA LYS A 330 0.59 -1.57 -19.17
C LYS A 330 -0.32 -2.67 -19.73
N GLN A 331 -1.33 -2.24 -20.48
CA GLN A 331 -2.28 -3.12 -21.17
C GLN A 331 -1.56 -4.07 -22.15
N GLY A 332 -1.89 -5.36 -22.10
CA GLY A 332 -1.30 -6.38 -22.97
C GLY A 332 0.05 -6.95 -22.50
N ARG A 333 0.59 -6.49 -21.36
CA ARG A 333 1.81 -7.08 -20.79
C ARG A 333 1.50 -8.41 -20.09
N ILE A 334 2.14 -9.46 -20.58
CA ILE A 334 1.99 -10.85 -20.15
C ILE A 334 3.36 -11.35 -19.72
N ALA A 335 3.44 -12.03 -18.59
CA ALA A 335 4.63 -12.72 -18.13
C ALA A 335 4.30 -14.17 -17.78
N VAL A 336 5.15 -15.10 -18.20
CA VAL A 336 5.04 -16.51 -17.84
C VAL A 336 6.38 -17.00 -17.32
N SER A 337 6.38 -17.50 -16.09
CA SER A 337 7.55 -18.13 -15.51
C SER A 337 7.74 -19.52 -16.12
N GLN A 338 9.01 -19.86 -16.32
CA GLN A 338 9.42 -21.14 -16.87
C GLN A 338 10.71 -21.59 -16.19
N TYR A 339 11.29 -22.71 -16.61
CA TYR A 339 12.52 -23.19 -16.01
C TYR A 339 13.69 -22.23 -16.29
N TYR A 340 14.27 -21.66 -15.22
CA TYR A 340 15.37 -20.67 -15.22
C TYR A 340 15.09 -19.31 -15.87
N GLY A 341 13.82 -18.91 -16.04
CA GLY A 341 13.54 -17.58 -16.59
C GLY A 341 12.08 -17.21 -16.64
N VAL A 342 11.83 -15.99 -17.10
CA VAL A 342 10.48 -15.45 -17.31
C VAL A 342 10.37 -14.98 -18.74
N PHE A 343 9.38 -15.49 -19.47
CA PHE A 343 9.06 -15.01 -20.81
C PHE A 343 8.03 -13.90 -20.73
N VAL A 344 8.36 -12.73 -21.29
CA VAL A 344 7.50 -11.54 -21.28
C VAL A 344 7.05 -11.21 -22.70
N ILE A 345 5.77 -10.90 -22.86
CA ILE A 345 5.17 -10.42 -24.10
C ILE A 345 4.50 -9.08 -23.81
N ASP A 346 4.71 -8.07 -24.67
CA ASP A 346 3.76 -6.94 -24.77
C ASP A 346 2.90 -7.19 -25.99
N TYR A 347 1.72 -7.77 -25.76
CA TYR A 347 0.82 -8.22 -26.82
C TYR A 347 0.18 -7.03 -27.53
N ASN A 348 0.39 -6.95 -28.83
CA ASN A 348 -0.21 -5.92 -29.68
C ASN A 348 -1.36 -6.54 -30.49
N LYS A 349 -2.61 -6.35 -30.04
CA LYS A 349 -3.80 -6.86 -30.72
C LYS A 349 -3.90 -6.44 -32.19
N ALA A 350 -3.46 -5.22 -32.54
CA ALA A 350 -3.53 -4.73 -33.91
C ALA A 350 -2.49 -5.39 -34.85
N SER A 351 -1.36 -5.85 -34.28
CA SER A 351 -0.29 -6.50 -35.02
C SER A 351 0.36 -7.63 -34.19
N PRO A 352 -0.35 -8.74 -33.95
CA PRO A 352 0.09 -9.75 -32.96
C PRO A 352 1.47 -10.35 -33.27
N SER A 353 1.78 -10.53 -34.55
CA SER A 353 3.07 -11.03 -35.05
C SER A 353 4.27 -10.13 -34.74
N THR A 354 4.04 -8.87 -34.35
CA THR A 354 5.08 -7.89 -34.00
C THR A 354 5.12 -7.57 -32.50
N SER A 355 4.38 -8.32 -31.69
CA SER A 355 4.39 -8.18 -30.23
C SER A 355 5.82 -8.28 -29.69
N PHE A 356 6.17 -7.39 -28.77
CA PHE A 356 7.47 -7.45 -28.08
C PHE A 356 7.57 -8.76 -27.32
N GLN A 357 8.73 -9.40 -27.36
CA GLN A 357 9.00 -10.66 -26.68
C GLN A 357 10.39 -10.61 -26.08
N LYS A 358 10.52 -11.04 -24.82
CA LYS A 358 11.84 -11.13 -24.16
C LYS A 358 11.86 -12.27 -23.16
N LEU A 359 12.93 -13.06 -23.22
CA LEU A 359 13.27 -14.02 -22.17
C LEU A 359 14.19 -13.33 -21.16
N LEU A 360 13.73 -13.24 -19.91
CA LEU A 360 14.48 -12.72 -18.78
C LEU A 360 15.10 -13.89 -18.00
N ASN A 361 16.34 -13.70 -17.53
CA ASN A 361 16.96 -14.62 -16.58
C ASN A 361 16.37 -14.38 -15.19
N SER A 362 16.30 -15.42 -14.35
CA SER A 362 16.04 -15.32 -12.91
C SER A 362 17.14 -16.04 -12.14
N ASN A 363 17.42 -15.63 -10.89
CA ASN A 363 18.36 -16.36 -10.04
C ASN A 363 17.77 -17.67 -9.50
N SER A 364 16.45 -17.86 -9.61
CA SER A 364 15.76 -19.03 -9.10
C SER A 364 15.32 -19.99 -10.21
N SER A 365 15.51 -21.27 -9.95
CA SER A 365 14.93 -22.32 -10.78
C SER A 365 13.48 -22.50 -10.36
N GLN A 366 12.56 -21.97 -11.17
CA GLN A 366 11.12 -21.89 -10.89
C GLN A 366 10.74 -20.82 -9.87
N SER A 367 9.82 -19.94 -10.27
CA SER A 367 9.34 -18.85 -9.44
C SER A 367 7.86 -18.68 -9.66
N ASN A 368 7.14 -18.31 -8.60
CA ASN A 368 5.87 -17.62 -8.78
C ASN A 368 6.20 -16.17 -9.15
N ILE A 369 5.37 -15.56 -9.98
CA ILE A 369 5.65 -14.24 -10.55
C ILE A 369 4.46 -13.31 -10.45
N ALA A 370 4.74 -12.02 -10.46
CA ALA A 370 3.74 -11.00 -10.75
C ALA A 370 4.36 -9.93 -11.65
N VAL A 371 3.63 -9.47 -12.66
CA VAL A 371 4.12 -8.43 -13.58
C VAL A 371 3.39 -7.10 -13.35
N LYS A 372 4.16 -6.01 -13.31
CA LYS A 372 3.63 -4.64 -13.20
C LYS A 372 4.59 -3.67 -13.86
N GLY A 373 4.06 -2.85 -14.77
CA GLY A 373 4.85 -1.85 -15.48
C GLY A 373 6.08 -2.52 -16.08
N ASP A 374 7.23 -1.86 -16.03
CA ASP A 374 8.50 -2.37 -16.56
C ASP A 374 9.22 -3.40 -15.68
N HIS A 375 8.52 -4.03 -14.73
CA HIS A 375 9.13 -4.98 -13.81
C HIS A 375 8.35 -6.30 -13.71
N VAL A 376 9.11 -7.38 -13.54
CA VAL A 376 8.60 -8.67 -13.06
C VAL A 376 9.10 -8.87 -11.64
N TYR A 377 8.19 -9.16 -10.73
CA TYR A 377 8.46 -9.57 -9.37
C TYR A 377 8.45 -11.09 -9.29
N THR A 378 9.46 -11.69 -8.65
CA THR A 378 9.59 -13.15 -8.59
C THR A 378 9.95 -13.60 -7.19
N ILE A 379 9.35 -14.71 -6.74
CA ILE A 379 9.81 -15.45 -5.56
C ILE A 379 10.02 -16.91 -5.97
N SER A 380 11.21 -17.42 -5.66
CA SER A 380 11.57 -18.83 -5.83
C SER A 380 10.61 -19.76 -5.08
N THR A 381 10.25 -20.89 -5.68
CA THR A 381 9.33 -21.86 -5.06
C THR A 381 10.01 -22.90 -4.17
N GLY A 382 11.19 -22.60 -3.65
CA GLY A 382 11.92 -23.50 -2.74
C GLY A 382 11.26 -23.61 -1.36
N TYR A 383 11.42 -24.75 -0.69
CA TYR A 383 11.01 -24.96 0.71
C TYR A 383 11.99 -24.32 1.72
N ASN A 384 12.17 -23.01 1.59
CA ASN A 384 13.05 -22.20 2.40
C ASN A 384 12.57 -20.75 2.42
N TRP A 385 13.20 -19.94 3.27
CA TRP A 385 13.02 -18.49 3.28
C TRP A 385 13.68 -17.89 2.04
N GLN A 386 12.92 -17.14 1.27
CA GLN A 386 13.32 -16.54 0.00
C GLN A 386 13.09 -15.04 0.05
N ALA A 387 13.96 -14.32 -0.66
CA ALA A 387 13.79 -12.89 -0.90
C ALA A 387 12.92 -12.67 -2.15
N LEU A 388 12.22 -11.55 -2.17
CA LEU A 388 11.58 -11.04 -3.38
C LEU A 388 12.65 -10.53 -4.35
N GLU A 389 12.58 -10.94 -5.60
CA GLU A 389 13.39 -10.38 -6.69
C GLU A 389 12.55 -9.47 -7.57
N ARG A 390 13.14 -8.38 -8.04
CA ARG A 390 12.59 -7.47 -9.04
C ARG A 390 13.48 -7.46 -10.27
N ILE A 391 12.92 -7.80 -11.42
CA ILE A 391 13.63 -7.86 -12.69
C ILE A 391 13.13 -6.73 -13.59
N ASN A 392 14.01 -5.84 -14.02
CA ASN A 392 13.67 -4.82 -15.01
C ASN A 392 13.52 -5.47 -16.40
N ILE A 393 12.34 -5.33 -17.01
CA ILE A 393 12.03 -5.96 -18.29
C ILE A 393 12.91 -5.41 -19.41
N ASN A 394 13.22 -4.11 -19.40
CA ASN A 394 13.97 -3.46 -20.47
C ASN A 394 15.47 -3.79 -20.42
N THR A 395 16.08 -3.68 -19.24
CA THR A 395 17.53 -3.90 -19.06
C THR A 395 17.87 -5.37 -18.77
N GLY A 396 16.98 -6.10 -18.10
CA GLY A 396 17.24 -7.43 -17.55
C GLY A 396 17.97 -7.40 -16.21
N ASP A 397 18.13 -6.22 -15.61
CA ASP A 397 18.77 -6.07 -14.29
C ASP A 397 17.90 -6.71 -13.22
N ILE A 398 18.54 -7.47 -12.32
CA ILE A 398 17.89 -8.15 -11.21
C ILE A 398 18.32 -7.47 -9.91
N GLU A 399 17.32 -7.07 -9.13
CA GLU A 399 17.49 -6.58 -7.77
C GLU A 399 16.84 -7.56 -6.81
N THR A 400 17.49 -7.81 -5.68
CA THR A 400 16.97 -8.69 -4.63
C THR A 400 16.69 -7.85 -3.39
N SER A 401 15.50 -8.02 -2.82
CA SER A 401 15.11 -7.36 -1.58
C SER A 401 16.04 -7.74 -0.42
N ASN A 402 16.17 -6.82 0.54
CA ASN A 402 16.99 -7.04 1.73
C ASN A 402 16.35 -8.02 2.74
N SER A 403 15.06 -8.29 2.60
CA SER A 403 14.28 -9.20 3.44
C SER A 403 14.22 -10.61 2.82
N SER A 404 14.34 -11.65 3.66
CA SER A 404 14.14 -13.06 3.27
C SER A 404 12.99 -13.64 4.08
N GLU A 405 11.79 -13.11 3.85
CA GLU A 405 10.61 -13.35 4.70
C GLU A 405 9.48 -14.11 3.99
N PHE A 406 9.72 -14.57 2.77
CA PHE A 406 8.74 -15.39 2.06
C PHE A 406 9.12 -16.85 2.19
N TYR A 407 8.26 -17.66 2.81
CA TYR A 407 8.53 -19.08 3.00
C TYR A 407 7.79 -19.92 1.97
N GLY A 408 8.49 -20.88 1.35
CA GLY A 408 7.83 -21.94 0.60
C GLY A 408 7.22 -21.49 -0.74
N GLY A 409 7.66 -20.37 -1.31
CA GLY A 409 7.17 -19.89 -2.59
C GLY A 409 5.71 -19.48 -2.57
N PRO A 410 5.36 -18.38 -1.88
CA PRO A 410 3.99 -17.90 -1.86
C PRO A 410 3.51 -17.51 -3.27
N ILE A 411 2.20 -17.53 -3.48
CA ILE A 411 1.57 -16.93 -4.67
C ILE A 411 1.70 -15.42 -4.56
N LEU A 412 1.92 -14.72 -5.68
CA LEU A 412 2.01 -13.27 -5.72
C LEU A 412 0.95 -12.71 -6.66
N LYS A 413 0.24 -11.67 -6.23
CA LYS A 413 -0.68 -10.90 -7.08
C LYS A 413 -0.52 -9.42 -6.81
N VAL A 414 -0.44 -8.62 -7.86
CA VAL A 414 -0.43 -7.16 -7.77
C VAL A 414 -1.85 -6.67 -7.51
N THR A 415 -2.02 -5.73 -6.60
CA THR A 415 -3.32 -5.10 -6.35
C THR A 415 -3.85 -4.44 -7.63
N PRO A 416 -5.18 -4.33 -7.84
CA PRO A 416 -5.74 -3.71 -9.05
C PRO A 416 -5.29 -2.26 -9.30
N ASN A 417 -4.93 -1.52 -8.24
CA ASN A 417 -4.34 -0.19 -8.35
C ASN A 417 -2.84 -0.19 -8.67
N GLY A 418 -2.15 -1.33 -8.58
CA GLY A 418 -0.71 -1.43 -8.82
C GLY A 418 0.17 -1.00 -7.65
N GLU A 419 -0.37 -0.52 -6.54
CA GLU A 419 0.43 0.07 -5.47
C GLU A 419 1.13 -0.95 -4.58
N ALA A 420 0.60 -2.18 -4.50
CA ALA A 420 1.13 -3.22 -3.64
C ALA A 420 1.13 -4.60 -4.30
N LEU A 421 1.98 -5.46 -3.76
CA LEU A 421 2.05 -6.88 -4.03
C LEU A 421 1.54 -7.62 -2.80
N TYR A 422 0.53 -8.45 -2.97
CA TYR A 422 0.10 -9.37 -1.92
C TYR A 422 0.68 -10.74 -2.20
N THR A 423 1.10 -11.39 -1.14
CA THR A 423 1.62 -12.75 -1.17
C THR A 423 0.83 -13.63 -0.23
N GLN A 424 0.57 -14.87 -0.63
CA GLN A 424 -0.05 -15.88 0.21
C GLN A 424 0.85 -17.11 0.34
N ASP A 425 1.17 -17.48 1.57
CA ASP A 425 1.85 -18.73 1.82
C ASP A 425 0.95 -19.92 1.47
N ILE A 426 1.47 -20.84 0.64
CA ILE A 426 0.75 -22.07 0.23
C ILE A 426 1.38 -23.34 0.82
N ASN A 427 2.67 -23.28 1.18
CA ASN A 427 3.47 -24.42 1.64
C ASN A 427 3.88 -24.32 3.13
N SER A 428 3.30 -23.38 3.88
CA SER A 428 3.48 -23.25 5.34
C SER A 428 2.19 -23.59 6.08
N SER A 429 2.33 -23.96 7.36
CA SER A 429 1.19 -24.08 8.28
C SER A 429 1.60 -23.50 9.65
N PRO A 430 0.85 -22.52 10.19
CA PRO A 430 -0.31 -21.89 9.57
C PRO A 430 0.07 -20.96 8.40
N ARG A 431 -0.87 -20.76 7.47
CA ARG A 431 -0.70 -19.88 6.31
C ARG A 431 -0.95 -18.43 6.70
N SER A 432 -0.35 -17.50 5.95
CA SER A 432 -0.55 -16.07 6.10
C SER A 432 -0.50 -15.33 4.77
N PHE A 433 -1.10 -14.15 4.77
CA PHE A 433 -0.91 -13.11 3.78
C PHE A 433 0.18 -12.14 4.22
N SER A 434 0.93 -11.63 3.24
CA SER A 434 1.84 -10.51 3.44
C SER A 434 1.69 -9.49 2.31
N LYS A 435 2.00 -8.23 2.61
CA LYS A 435 1.97 -7.10 1.68
C LYS A 435 3.35 -6.49 1.51
N VAL A 436 3.72 -6.18 0.27
CA VAL A 436 4.88 -5.37 -0.09
C VAL A 436 4.40 -4.15 -0.88
N ILE A 437 4.89 -2.96 -0.54
CA ILE A 437 4.58 -1.73 -1.27
C ILE A 437 5.45 -1.66 -2.52
N LEU A 438 4.87 -1.52 -3.71
CA LEU A 438 5.59 -1.56 -4.99
C LEU A 438 6.10 -0.18 -5.46
N ASP A 439 6.51 0.66 -4.52
CA ASP A 439 7.18 1.93 -4.79
C ASP A 439 8.69 1.73 -5.00
N SER A 440 9.31 2.56 -5.84
CA SER A 440 10.72 2.43 -6.23
C SER A 440 11.68 2.46 -5.03
N GLU A 441 11.31 3.17 -3.97
CA GLU A 441 12.14 3.35 -2.77
C GLU A 441 11.80 2.39 -1.61
N ARG A 442 10.67 1.67 -1.70
CA ARG A 442 10.09 0.93 -0.54
C ARG A 442 9.83 -0.55 -0.81
N TRP A 443 10.03 -1.02 -2.04
CA TRP A 443 9.75 -2.42 -2.41
C TRP A 443 10.62 -3.46 -1.69
N ASP A 444 11.74 -3.05 -1.09
CA ASP A 444 12.63 -3.89 -0.30
C ASP A 444 12.39 -3.78 1.22
N GLU A 445 11.38 -3.00 1.64
CA GLU A 445 10.93 -2.96 3.03
C GLU A 445 10.46 -4.34 3.50
N GLN A 446 10.46 -4.52 4.81
CA GLN A 446 9.97 -5.75 5.43
C GLN A 446 8.49 -5.97 5.04
N PRO A 447 8.13 -7.15 4.50
CA PRO A 447 6.75 -7.46 4.18
C PRO A 447 5.89 -7.39 5.44
N LYS A 448 4.72 -6.78 5.31
CA LYS A 448 3.77 -6.70 6.42
C LYS A 448 2.84 -7.91 6.37
N SER A 449 2.84 -8.73 7.40
CA SER A 449 1.93 -9.88 7.52
C SER A 449 0.56 -9.50 8.08
N ASP A 450 -0.44 -10.32 7.78
CA ASP A 450 -1.76 -10.23 8.38
C ASP A 450 -1.73 -10.52 9.90
N VAL A 451 -2.73 -10.01 10.63
CA VAL A 451 -2.86 -10.21 12.10
C VAL A 451 -3.53 -11.54 12.49
N TYR A 452 -3.94 -12.33 11.50
CA TYR A 452 -4.74 -13.53 11.62
C TYR A 452 -3.95 -14.82 11.36
N HIS A 453 -2.63 -14.78 11.45
CA HIS A 453 -1.77 -15.96 11.30
C HIS A 453 -2.30 -17.16 12.09
N GLY A 454 -2.82 -18.17 11.38
CA GLY A 454 -3.41 -19.39 11.96
C GLY A 454 -4.83 -19.27 12.52
N THR A 455 -5.51 -18.15 12.32
CA THR A 455 -6.91 -17.93 12.72
C THR A 455 -7.88 -18.38 11.63
N TYR A 456 -7.58 -18.07 10.37
CA TYR A 456 -8.39 -18.46 9.21
C TYR A 456 -7.59 -19.39 8.31
N ASP A 457 -8.26 -20.38 7.72
CA ASP A 457 -7.66 -21.12 6.60
C ASP A 457 -7.76 -20.25 5.35
N HIS A 458 -6.62 -19.90 4.78
CA HIS A 458 -6.55 -19.07 3.57
C HIS A 458 -6.60 -19.89 2.28
N GLY A 459 -6.55 -21.22 2.37
CA GLY A 459 -6.51 -22.10 1.20
C GLY A 459 -5.23 -21.91 0.37
N ASP A 460 -5.31 -22.18 -0.93
CA ASP A 460 -4.17 -22.26 -1.85
C ASP A 460 -4.18 -21.18 -2.95
N ASP A 461 -5.15 -20.25 -2.96
CA ASP A 461 -5.22 -19.14 -3.93
C ASP A 461 -6.08 -17.99 -3.37
N PHE A 462 -6.03 -16.82 -4.02
CA PHE A 462 -6.83 -15.66 -3.68
C PHE A 462 -7.09 -14.74 -4.88
N TRP A 463 -8.15 -13.92 -4.84
CA TRP A 463 -8.51 -13.01 -5.92
C TRP A 463 -8.84 -11.62 -5.36
N PHE A 464 -8.45 -10.58 -6.07
CA PHE A 464 -8.89 -9.22 -5.77
C PHE A 464 -10.28 -8.96 -6.34
N ASP A 465 -11.03 -8.13 -5.64
CA ASP A 465 -12.20 -7.50 -6.22
C ASP A 465 -11.77 -6.46 -7.28
N ARG A 466 -12.67 -6.10 -8.20
CA ARG A 466 -12.36 -5.17 -9.30
C ARG A 466 -11.89 -3.81 -8.80
N THR A 467 -12.36 -3.41 -7.63
CA THR A 467 -12.04 -2.09 -7.06
C THR A 467 -10.70 -2.04 -6.33
N GLY A 468 -10.13 -3.20 -5.96
CA GLY A 468 -8.93 -3.30 -5.13
C GLY A 468 -9.17 -3.01 -3.65
N ASN A 469 -10.42 -3.00 -3.20
CA ASN A 469 -10.81 -2.77 -1.81
C ASN A 469 -10.89 -4.07 -1.00
N TYR A 470 -11.01 -5.22 -1.67
CA TYR A 470 -11.08 -6.51 -1.01
C TYR A 470 -10.25 -7.56 -1.75
N TYR A 471 -9.75 -8.53 -1.01
CA TYR A 471 -9.34 -9.82 -1.57
C TYR A 471 -10.16 -10.96 -0.95
N TYR A 472 -10.36 -12.01 -1.74
CA TYR A 472 -11.09 -13.22 -1.38
C TYR A 472 -10.11 -14.39 -1.40
N SER A 473 -10.01 -15.11 -0.30
CA SER A 473 -9.26 -16.36 -0.21
C SER A 473 -10.02 -17.53 -0.83
N GLN A 474 -9.32 -18.62 -1.13
CA GLN A 474 -9.91 -19.85 -1.66
C GLN A 474 -11.03 -20.44 -0.77
N THR A 475 -10.98 -20.21 0.54
CA THR A 475 -11.99 -20.70 1.49
C THR A 475 -13.22 -19.77 1.59
N GLY A 476 -13.25 -18.71 0.78
CA GLY A 476 -14.35 -17.76 0.71
C GLY A 476 -14.28 -16.64 1.73
N ASP A 477 -13.32 -16.64 2.66
CA ASP A 477 -13.08 -15.50 3.54
C ASP A 477 -12.57 -14.31 2.72
N TYR A 478 -13.08 -13.11 3.02
CA TYR A 478 -12.65 -11.88 2.36
C TYR A 478 -12.29 -10.79 3.35
N PHE A 479 -11.29 -10.02 2.93
CA PHE A 479 -10.55 -9.10 3.78
C PHE A 479 -10.50 -7.73 3.13
N PHE A 480 -10.53 -6.68 3.95
CA PHE A 480 -10.42 -5.30 3.50
C PHE A 480 -8.96 -4.94 3.19
N ILE A 481 -8.76 -4.22 2.10
CA ILE A 481 -7.45 -3.68 1.68
C ILE A 481 -7.42 -2.19 2.02
N SER A 482 -6.35 -1.75 2.66
CA SER A 482 -6.17 -0.34 3.04
C SER A 482 -4.71 0.08 3.04
N ASP A 483 -4.48 1.38 2.83
CA ASP A 483 -3.17 1.98 3.11
C ASP A 483 -2.97 2.26 4.60
N PHE A 484 -4.06 2.29 5.38
CA PHE A 484 -3.98 2.40 6.83
C PHE A 484 -3.69 1.05 7.45
N GLU A 485 -2.51 0.94 8.05
CA GLU A 485 -1.98 -0.32 8.53
C GLU A 485 -2.92 -1.09 9.49
N PHE A 486 -3.63 -0.40 10.38
CA PHE A 486 -4.53 -1.06 11.33
C PHE A 486 -5.86 -1.53 10.74
N MET A 487 -6.21 -1.11 9.52
CA MET A 487 -7.41 -1.56 8.80
C MET A 487 -7.09 -2.56 7.67
N ASP A 488 -5.85 -2.55 7.18
CA ASP A 488 -5.41 -3.42 6.10
C ASP A 488 -5.44 -4.90 6.50
N MET A 489 -5.77 -5.78 5.55
CA MET A 489 -5.95 -7.22 5.75
C MET A 489 -6.94 -7.59 6.88
N THR A 490 -7.92 -6.72 7.17
CA THR A 490 -8.93 -6.99 8.21
C THR A 490 -10.03 -7.90 7.67
N HIS A 491 -10.37 -8.98 8.39
CA HIS A 491 -11.45 -9.89 8.00
C HIS A 491 -12.81 -9.17 8.04
N VAL A 492 -13.59 -9.32 6.97
CA VAL A 492 -14.89 -8.64 6.82
C VAL A 492 -16.04 -9.64 6.82
N GLY A 493 -15.83 -10.82 6.25
CA GLY A 493 -16.85 -11.85 6.18
C GLY A 493 -16.42 -13.03 5.33
N GLN A 494 -17.40 -13.89 5.04
CA GLN A 494 -17.20 -15.11 4.25
C GLN A 494 -18.30 -15.21 3.17
N LEU A 495 -17.92 -15.69 1.99
CA LEU A 495 -18.87 -16.04 0.93
C LEU A 495 -19.73 -17.25 1.34
N PRO A 496 -21.00 -17.32 0.92
CA PRO A 496 -21.90 -18.42 1.26
C PRO A 496 -21.62 -19.63 0.36
N LEU A 497 -20.46 -20.27 0.56
CA LEU A 497 -20.05 -21.47 -0.15
C LEU A 497 -20.88 -22.69 0.30
N GLN A 498 -21.08 -23.65 -0.60
CA GLN A 498 -21.88 -24.83 -0.31
C GLN A 498 -21.20 -25.75 0.71
N ASN A 499 -22.00 -26.37 1.59
CA ASN A 499 -21.51 -27.39 2.53
C ASN A 499 -21.81 -28.79 2.01
N TYR A 500 -20.91 -29.73 2.25
CA TYR A 500 -21.06 -31.13 1.89
C TYR A 500 -20.54 -32.06 2.99
N VAL A 501 -20.89 -33.33 2.90
CA VAL A 501 -20.33 -34.38 3.75
C VAL A 501 -19.29 -35.11 2.91
N SER A 502 -18.03 -35.10 3.34
CA SER A 502 -16.95 -35.78 2.63
C SER A 502 -17.02 -37.30 2.77
N ASP A 503 -16.22 -38.02 2.00
CA ASP A 503 -16.19 -39.50 2.00
C ASP A 503 -15.80 -40.11 3.36
N VAL A 504 -15.23 -39.30 4.26
CA VAL A 504 -14.89 -39.66 5.64
C VAL A 504 -15.92 -39.15 6.67
N GLU A 505 -17.12 -38.80 6.21
CA GLU A 505 -18.25 -38.33 7.02
C GLU A 505 -17.99 -37.02 7.79
N LEU A 506 -17.10 -36.16 7.29
CA LEU A 506 -16.85 -34.84 7.84
C LEU A 506 -17.69 -33.79 7.11
N ASN A 507 -18.26 -32.84 7.86
CA ASN A 507 -18.89 -31.68 7.25
C ASN A 507 -17.78 -30.73 6.78
N GLU A 508 -17.73 -30.51 5.47
CA GLU A 508 -16.77 -29.64 4.81
C GLU A 508 -17.51 -28.54 4.05
N THR A 509 -16.82 -27.43 3.84
CA THR A 509 -17.29 -26.32 3.01
C THR A 509 -16.52 -26.35 1.70
N ALA A 510 -17.21 -26.13 0.58
CA ALA A 510 -16.59 -26.01 -0.72
C ALA A 510 -15.53 -24.91 -0.72
N LYS A 511 -14.49 -25.10 -1.54
CA LYS A 511 -13.48 -24.08 -1.81
C LYS A 511 -13.78 -23.43 -3.16
N LEU A 512 -13.29 -22.21 -3.36
CA LEU A 512 -13.29 -21.53 -4.64
C LEU A 512 -12.23 -22.12 -5.56
N LYS A 513 -12.61 -22.37 -6.81
CA LYS A 513 -11.66 -22.65 -7.89
C LYS A 513 -11.23 -21.37 -8.60
N HIS A 514 -12.16 -20.42 -8.70
CA HIS A 514 -11.96 -19.14 -9.38
C HIS A 514 -12.99 -18.12 -8.88
N LEU A 515 -12.63 -16.84 -8.91
CA LEU A 515 -13.53 -15.71 -8.66
C LEU A 515 -13.30 -14.60 -9.69
N PHE A 516 -14.38 -14.03 -10.21
CA PHE A 516 -14.35 -12.86 -11.09
C PHE A 516 -15.37 -11.81 -10.63
N ASP A 517 -14.97 -10.55 -10.57
CA ASP A 517 -15.81 -9.44 -10.11
C ASP A 517 -16.19 -8.50 -11.27
N THR A 518 -17.49 -8.42 -11.55
CA THR A 518 -18.05 -7.51 -12.57
C THR A 518 -18.31 -6.09 -12.02
N GLY A 519 -18.17 -5.90 -10.71
CA GLY A 519 -18.52 -4.70 -9.94
C GLY A 519 -19.85 -4.86 -9.21
N ALA A 520 -20.90 -5.35 -9.90
CA ALA A 520 -22.22 -5.60 -9.30
C ALA A 520 -22.38 -7.03 -8.78
N TYR A 521 -21.72 -7.99 -9.45
CA TYR A 521 -21.82 -9.41 -9.18
C TYR A 521 -20.44 -10.06 -9.06
N LEU A 522 -20.34 -11.04 -8.18
CA LEU A 522 -19.25 -11.98 -8.11
C LEU A 522 -19.66 -13.25 -8.87
N TRP A 523 -18.83 -13.67 -9.82
CA TRP A 523 -18.92 -14.96 -10.48
C TRP A 523 -17.90 -15.88 -9.85
N ILE A 524 -18.37 -16.94 -9.20
CA ILE A 524 -17.52 -17.90 -8.52
C ILE A 524 -17.64 -19.28 -9.16
N ILE A 525 -16.55 -20.02 -9.13
CA ILE A 525 -16.52 -21.45 -9.42
C ILE A 525 -16.22 -22.15 -8.09
N GLU A 526 -17.07 -23.08 -7.68
CA GLU A 526 -16.81 -23.93 -6.52
C GLU A 526 -16.07 -25.20 -6.97
N GLU A 527 -15.04 -25.59 -6.21
CA GLU A 527 -14.29 -26.84 -6.42
C GLU A 527 -15.17 -28.08 -6.17
N TYR A 528 -14.59 -29.24 -6.46
CA TYR A 528 -15.16 -30.53 -6.10
C TYR A 528 -15.64 -30.52 -4.63
N PRO A 529 -16.85 -31.04 -4.33
CA PRO A 529 -17.67 -31.91 -5.19
C PRO A 529 -18.69 -31.21 -6.09
N PHE A 530 -18.77 -29.88 -6.08
CA PHE A 530 -19.85 -29.18 -6.78
C PHE A 530 -19.50 -28.85 -8.24
N ASN A 531 -18.26 -28.44 -8.52
CA ASN A 531 -17.79 -28.10 -9.88
C ASN A 531 -18.76 -27.18 -10.64
N MET A 532 -19.34 -26.19 -9.95
CA MET A 532 -20.43 -25.37 -10.47
C MET A 532 -20.07 -23.89 -10.50
N ILE A 533 -20.74 -23.16 -11.39
CA ILE A 533 -20.60 -21.71 -11.50
C ILE A 533 -21.78 -21.05 -10.81
N ARG A 534 -21.53 -20.08 -9.94
CA ARG A 534 -22.57 -19.30 -9.25
C ARG A 534 -22.36 -17.82 -9.46
N GLN A 535 -23.46 -17.09 -9.67
CA GLN A 535 -23.48 -15.64 -9.67
C GLN A 535 -24.05 -15.16 -8.33
N LEU A 536 -23.26 -14.36 -7.60
CA LEU A 536 -23.66 -13.76 -6.34
C LEU A 536 -23.79 -12.24 -6.51
N GLN A 537 -24.83 -11.65 -5.92
CA GLN A 537 -24.93 -10.20 -5.79
C GLN A 537 -23.90 -9.71 -4.78
N LYS A 538 -22.97 -8.85 -5.20
CA LYS A 538 -21.84 -8.41 -4.35
C LYS A 538 -22.27 -7.65 -3.08
N SER A 539 -23.42 -6.97 -3.12
CA SER A 539 -23.89 -6.13 -1.99
C SER A 539 -24.42 -6.91 -0.79
N ASN A 540 -24.84 -8.16 -0.98
CA ASN A 540 -25.47 -8.97 0.08
C ASN A 540 -25.17 -10.47 -0.03
N ASN A 541 -24.29 -10.88 -0.96
CA ASN A 541 -23.93 -12.26 -1.27
C ASN A 541 -25.11 -13.17 -1.65
N ALA A 542 -26.26 -12.61 -2.04
CA ALA A 542 -27.41 -13.40 -2.47
C ALA A 542 -27.11 -14.07 -3.82
N GLU A 543 -27.42 -15.36 -3.92
CA GLU A 543 -27.31 -16.07 -5.19
C GLU A 543 -28.37 -15.59 -6.17
N ILE A 544 -27.93 -15.23 -7.37
CA ILE A 544 -28.78 -14.78 -8.48
C ILE A 544 -29.07 -15.93 -9.44
N THR A 545 -28.03 -16.69 -9.81
CA THR A 545 -28.16 -17.85 -10.68
C THR A 545 -27.01 -18.84 -10.45
N ARG A 546 -27.17 -20.04 -10.98
CA ARG A 546 -26.16 -21.11 -10.98
C ARG A 546 -26.16 -21.87 -12.31
N TYR A 547 -25.01 -22.41 -12.67
CA TYR A 547 -24.80 -23.27 -13.82
C TYR A 547 -24.13 -24.55 -13.36
N GLU A 548 -24.80 -25.67 -13.62
CA GLU A 548 -24.32 -27.01 -13.29
C GLU A 548 -23.24 -27.46 -14.28
N GLU A 549 -22.50 -28.52 -13.92
CA GLU A 549 -21.53 -29.15 -14.81
C GLU A 549 -22.17 -29.60 -16.14
N THR A 550 -21.41 -29.46 -17.22
CA THR A 550 -21.82 -29.91 -18.56
C THR A 550 -21.21 -31.27 -18.87
N THR A 551 -21.72 -31.91 -19.92
CA THR A 551 -21.12 -33.13 -20.46
C THR A 551 -20.87 -32.96 -21.93
N SER A 552 -19.76 -33.51 -22.43
CA SER A 552 -19.48 -33.52 -23.84
C SER A 552 -19.03 -34.87 -24.35
N MET A 553 -19.32 -35.12 -25.63
CA MET A 553 -18.93 -36.34 -26.31
C MET A 553 -17.59 -36.12 -27.03
N ILE A 554 -16.60 -36.94 -26.69
CA ILE A 554 -15.28 -36.96 -27.33
C ILE A 554 -15.01 -38.41 -27.75
N ASP A 555 -14.75 -38.64 -29.03
CA ASP A 555 -14.49 -39.97 -29.60
C ASP A 555 -15.53 -41.05 -29.19
N GLY A 556 -16.80 -40.65 -29.11
CA GLY A 556 -17.92 -41.53 -28.77
C GLY A 556 -18.06 -41.87 -27.28
N ARG A 557 -17.32 -41.21 -26.39
CA ARG A 557 -17.47 -41.30 -24.93
C ARG A 557 -17.93 -39.97 -24.35
N ASN A 558 -18.79 -40.03 -23.32
CA ASN A 558 -19.20 -38.84 -22.58
C ASN A 558 -18.18 -38.56 -21.47
N TYR A 559 -17.79 -37.29 -21.37
CA TYR A 559 -16.94 -36.77 -20.31
C TYR A 559 -17.69 -35.67 -19.59
N THR A 560 -17.54 -35.63 -18.27
CA THR A 560 -17.99 -34.51 -17.47
C THR A 560 -17.01 -33.35 -17.65
N GLU A 561 -17.54 -32.15 -17.84
CA GLU A 561 -16.78 -30.93 -18.05
C GLU A 561 -16.79 -30.08 -16.78
N TRP A 562 -15.60 -29.85 -16.22
CA TRP A 562 -15.45 -29.06 -15.00
C TRP A 562 -14.99 -27.63 -15.34
N PRO A 563 -15.76 -26.60 -14.95
CA PRO A 563 -15.34 -25.22 -15.11
C PRO A 563 -14.17 -24.91 -14.19
N PHE A 564 -13.22 -24.10 -14.65
CA PHE A 564 -12.05 -23.71 -13.85
C PHE A 564 -11.65 -22.24 -14.00
N PHE A 565 -12.21 -21.52 -14.97
CA PHE A 565 -11.98 -20.10 -15.17
C PHE A 565 -13.28 -19.43 -15.63
N VAL A 566 -13.58 -18.23 -15.15
CA VAL A 566 -14.75 -17.44 -15.54
C VAL A 566 -14.37 -15.97 -15.69
N PHE A 567 -14.91 -15.31 -16.71
CA PHE A 567 -14.66 -13.88 -16.98
C PHE A 567 -15.84 -13.22 -17.71
N GLU A 568 -15.86 -11.89 -17.70
CA GLU A 568 -16.81 -11.06 -18.47
C GLU A 568 -16.09 -10.40 -19.66
N SER A 569 -16.54 -10.69 -20.88
CA SER A 569 -16.01 -10.04 -22.09
C SER A 569 -16.37 -8.55 -22.13
N ASN A 570 -15.77 -7.80 -23.05
CA ASN A 570 -16.04 -6.36 -23.15
C ASN A 570 -17.47 -6.03 -23.52
N ASN A 571 -18.14 -6.97 -24.17
CA ASN A 571 -19.55 -6.89 -24.52
C ASN A 571 -20.48 -7.43 -23.41
N ARG A 572 -19.97 -7.62 -22.18
CA ARG A 572 -20.74 -8.08 -21.00
C ARG A 572 -21.28 -9.49 -21.11
N HIS A 573 -20.67 -10.31 -21.96
CA HIS A 573 -20.99 -11.73 -22.03
C HIS A 573 -20.11 -12.49 -21.05
N ILE A 574 -20.71 -13.45 -20.35
CA ILE A 574 -19.98 -14.26 -19.40
C ILE A 574 -19.44 -15.48 -20.12
N PHE A 575 -18.17 -15.78 -19.90
CA PHE A 575 -17.50 -16.93 -20.49
C PHE A 575 -16.87 -17.79 -19.41
N THR A 576 -16.77 -19.08 -19.66
CA THR A 576 -16.05 -20.01 -18.81
C THR A 576 -15.17 -20.95 -19.62
N LEU A 577 -13.99 -21.28 -19.09
CA LEU A 577 -13.20 -22.40 -19.56
C LEU A 577 -13.56 -23.66 -18.78
N GLN A 578 -13.71 -24.75 -19.52
CA GLN A 578 -14.08 -26.05 -18.98
C GLN A 578 -13.14 -27.14 -19.48
N ASN A 579 -12.81 -28.07 -18.61
CA ASN A 579 -11.98 -29.24 -18.91
C ASN A 579 -12.82 -30.51 -18.91
N ALA A 580 -12.82 -31.25 -20.02
CA ALA A 580 -13.41 -32.57 -20.11
C ALA A 580 -12.47 -33.60 -19.46
N TYR A 581 -12.90 -34.19 -18.34
CA TYR A 581 -12.08 -35.08 -17.51
C TYR A 581 -12.50 -36.55 -17.64
N ASP A 582 -11.52 -37.46 -17.74
CA ASP A 582 -11.77 -38.90 -17.82
C ASP A 582 -11.56 -39.68 -16.51
N GLY A 583 -11.24 -38.98 -15.42
CA GLY A 583 -10.84 -39.57 -14.14
C GLY A 583 -9.33 -39.59 -13.92
N SER A 584 -8.52 -39.35 -14.96
CA SER A 584 -7.05 -39.31 -14.87
C SER A 584 -6.43 -38.10 -15.57
N ASP A 585 -6.86 -37.80 -16.79
CA ASP A 585 -6.31 -36.73 -17.62
C ASP A 585 -7.41 -35.82 -18.19
N ILE A 586 -7.01 -34.60 -18.51
CA ILE A 586 -7.85 -33.69 -19.31
C ILE A 586 -7.77 -34.14 -20.77
N LYS A 587 -8.93 -34.37 -21.40
CA LYS A 587 -9.01 -34.76 -22.82
C LYS A 587 -9.21 -33.59 -23.76
N ARG A 588 -9.85 -32.53 -23.27
CA ARG A 588 -10.13 -31.33 -24.06
C ARG A 588 -10.41 -30.15 -23.14
N THR A 589 -9.94 -28.98 -23.52
CA THR A 589 -10.40 -27.71 -22.96
C THR A 589 -11.37 -27.05 -23.94
N SER A 590 -12.41 -26.40 -23.44
CA SER A 590 -13.36 -25.66 -24.25
C SER A 590 -13.76 -24.34 -23.59
N LEU A 591 -14.03 -23.33 -24.43
CA LEU A 591 -14.59 -22.05 -24.03
C LEU A 591 -16.10 -22.08 -24.24
N LEU A 592 -16.87 -21.72 -23.22
CA LEU A 592 -18.32 -21.70 -23.25
C LEU A 592 -18.85 -20.30 -22.90
N ARG A 593 -19.73 -19.76 -23.75
CA ARG A 593 -20.48 -18.54 -23.44
C ARG A 593 -21.72 -18.86 -22.60
N LEU A 594 -21.79 -18.29 -21.41
CA LEU A 594 -22.93 -18.32 -20.50
C LEU A 594 -23.79 -17.07 -20.78
N GLN A 595 -24.97 -17.30 -21.36
CA GLN A 595 -26.04 -16.33 -21.67
C GLN A 595 -25.60 -14.92 -22.09
#